data_AF-R5KFT8-F1
#
_entry.id   AF-R5KFT8-F1
#
_cell.length_a   1.000
_cell.length_b   1.000
_cell.length_c   1.000
_cell.angle_alpha   90.00
_cell.angle_beta   90.00
_cell.angle_gamma   90.00
#
_symmetry.space_group_name_H-M   'P 1'
#
loop_
_entity.id
_entity.type
_entity.pdbx_description
1 polymer ?
#
loop_
_entity_poly.entity_id
_entity_poly.type
_entity_poly.pdbx_seq_one_letter_code
_entity_poly.pdbx_strand_id
1 'polypeptide(L)'
;MRKIIAIFVSLITLNTVNAQTFKLDSDGRDQGYVNTILGRSKKVTDALNITGTAKGEQVMNIVANRYFELNDIYEERDSLKKAASALTGDVKKQAQAFAESQKDSKLYRSHFAFDADLSLFLDASQIETVKDVMTYNVVKVTYDAQCDMIPTLTAEEKAQILAWLKEAREFAIDAESSKKKHEAFGKYKGRINNYLSKRGYNLTKEREAWAERVKARGGTL
;
A
#
# COMPACT_ATOMS: atom_id res chain seq x y z
N MET A 1 60.02 -35.10 28.06
CA MET A 1 59.76 -35.11 26.61
C MET A 1 58.29 -35.41 26.38
N ARG A 2 57.58 -34.48 25.72
CA ARG A 2 56.33 -34.58 24.91
C ARG A 2 55.36 -35.74 25.25
N LYS A 3 54.07 -35.50 25.48
CA LYS A 3 53.10 -35.06 24.47
C LYS A 3 51.85 -34.44 25.15
N ILE A 4 51.56 -33.19 24.82
CA ILE A 4 50.26 -32.54 25.07
C ILE A 4 49.35 -32.97 23.92
N ILE A 5 48.26 -33.66 24.21
CA ILE A 5 47.18 -33.92 23.26
C ILE A 5 46.07 -32.92 23.57
N ALA A 6 46.00 -31.85 22.79
CA ALA A 6 44.88 -30.91 22.81
C ALA A 6 43.78 -31.48 21.90
N ILE A 7 42.65 -31.86 22.48
CA ILE A 7 41.43 -32.20 21.74
C ILE A 7 40.60 -30.92 21.67
N PHE A 8 40.62 -30.24 20.52
CA PHE A 8 39.69 -29.16 20.20
C PHE A 8 38.44 -29.80 19.57
N VAL A 9 37.39 -30.03 20.35
CA VAL A 9 36.05 -30.33 19.82
C VAL A 9 35.43 -29.00 19.42
N SER A 10 35.43 -28.69 18.13
CA SER A 10 34.68 -27.55 17.60
C SER A 10 33.21 -27.95 17.50
N LEU A 11 32.40 -27.48 18.45
CA LEU A 11 30.96 -27.67 18.46
C LEU A 11 30.35 -26.69 17.43
N ILE A 12 30.12 -27.15 16.20
CA ILE A 12 29.34 -26.40 15.21
C ILE A 12 27.87 -26.53 15.62
N THR A 13 27.37 -25.57 16.38
CA THR A 13 25.93 -25.42 16.59
C THR A 13 25.31 -24.93 15.29
N LEU A 14 24.66 -25.84 14.55
CA LEU A 14 23.72 -25.51 13.50
C LEU A 14 22.57 -24.71 14.14
N ASN A 15 22.64 -23.38 14.07
CA ASN A 15 21.49 -22.53 14.35
C ASN A 15 20.47 -22.81 13.25
N THR A 16 19.49 -23.66 13.53
CA THR A 16 18.28 -23.74 12.71
C THR A 16 17.59 -22.40 12.82
N VAL A 17 17.68 -21.59 11.77
CA VAL A 17 16.89 -20.37 11.64
C VAL A 17 15.43 -20.84 11.57
N ASN A 18 14.70 -20.77 12.67
CA ASN A 18 13.25 -20.90 12.64
C ASN A 18 12.74 -19.70 11.84
N ALA A 19 12.36 -19.94 10.58
CA ALA A 19 11.69 -18.93 9.79
C ALA A 19 10.40 -18.54 10.53
N GLN A 20 10.25 -17.25 10.82
CA GLN A 20 9.02 -16.73 11.43
C GLN A 20 7.85 -17.05 10.50
N THR A 21 6.86 -17.80 11.00
CA THR A 21 5.66 -18.14 10.24
C THR A 21 4.49 -17.24 10.65
N PHE A 22 3.84 -16.61 9.69
CA PHE A 22 2.67 -15.77 9.85
C PHE A 22 1.41 -16.62 9.73
N LYS A 23 0.72 -16.82 10.86
CA LYS A 23 -0.60 -17.44 10.88
C LYS A 23 -1.63 -16.46 10.30
N LEU A 24 -2.56 -16.97 9.51
CA LEU A 24 -3.72 -16.21 9.04
C LEU A 24 -4.62 -15.84 10.24
N ASP A 25 -4.95 -14.56 10.39
CA ASP A 25 -5.83 -14.04 11.44
C ASP A 25 -7.31 -14.16 11.03
N SER A 26 -7.76 -15.39 10.75
CA SER A 26 -9.13 -15.66 10.29
C SER A 26 -10.11 -16.03 11.40
N ASP A 27 -9.63 -16.25 12.62
CA ASP A 27 -10.42 -16.79 13.72
C ASP A 27 -11.57 -15.81 14.07
N GLY A 28 -12.83 -16.30 14.05
CA GLY A 28 -14.02 -15.50 14.35
C GLY A 28 -14.53 -14.60 13.21
N ARG A 29 -13.89 -14.61 12.04
CA ARG A 29 -14.31 -13.83 10.86
C ARG A 29 -15.27 -14.62 9.96
N ASP A 30 -16.15 -13.91 9.25
CA ASP A 30 -17.00 -14.53 8.23
C ASP A 30 -16.16 -15.22 7.14
N GLN A 31 -16.50 -16.45 6.79
CA GLN A 31 -15.70 -17.25 5.84
C GLN A 31 -15.74 -16.67 4.42
N GLY A 32 -16.86 -16.07 4.01
CA GLY A 32 -16.98 -15.41 2.70
C GLY A 32 -16.07 -14.18 2.60
N TYR A 33 -16.00 -13.40 3.68
CA TYR A 33 -15.07 -12.30 3.83
C TYR A 33 -13.60 -12.78 3.81
N VAL A 34 -13.25 -13.81 4.59
CA VAL A 34 -11.90 -14.39 4.61
C VAL A 34 -11.49 -14.85 3.20
N ASN A 35 -12.35 -15.58 2.49
CA ASN A 35 -12.08 -16.05 1.14
C ASN A 35 -11.89 -14.88 0.15
N THR A 36 -12.65 -13.79 0.32
CA THR A 36 -12.50 -12.57 -0.49
C THR A 36 -11.14 -11.93 -0.26
N ILE A 37 -10.70 -11.81 0.99
CA ILE A 37 -9.39 -11.22 1.33
C ILE A 37 -8.25 -12.11 0.83
N LEU A 38 -8.32 -13.43 1.03
CA LEU A 38 -7.34 -14.37 0.47
C LEU A 38 -7.26 -14.27 -1.06
N GLY A 39 -8.40 -14.15 -1.75
CA GLY A 39 -8.42 -13.94 -3.20
C GLY A 39 -7.77 -12.64 -3.64
N ARG A 40 -7.86 -11.57 -2.85
CA ARG A 40 -7.14 -10.30 -3.10
C ARG A 40 -5.65 -10.43 -2.82
N SER A 41 -5.27 -11.04 -1.70
CA SER A 41 -3.87 -11.27 -1.33
C SER A 41 -3.16 -12.18 -2.33
N LYS A 42 -3.84 -13.19 -2.87
CA LYS A 42 -3.30 -14.05 -3.92
C LYS A 42 -2.89 -13.27 -5.18
N LYS A 43 -3.60 -12.19 -5.54
CA LYS A 43 -3.20 -11.35 -6.69
C LYS A 43 -1.81 -10.73 -6.49
N VAL A 44 -1.41 -10.46 -5.25
CA VAL A 44 -0.06 -9.98 -4.93
C VAL A 44 0.98 -11.06 -5.21
N THR A 45 0.77 -12.28 -4.69
CA THR A 45 1.72 -13.37 -4.90
C THR A 45 1.76 -13.86 -6.33
N ASP A 46 0.65 -13.73 -7.07
CA ASP A 46 0.59 -13.98 -8.52
C ASP A 46 1.46 -12.96 -9.26
N ALA A 47 1.33 -11.66 -8.95
CA ALA A 47 2.15 -10.61 -9.56
C ALA A 47 3.65 -10.75 -9.26
N LEU A 48 3.98 -11.31 -8.09
CA LEU A 48 5.35 -11.62 -7.68
C LEU A 48 5.86 -12.97 -8.21
N ASN A 49 5.03 -13.78 -8.86
CA ASN A 49 5.33 -15.14 -9.31
C ASN A 49 5.80 -16.10 -8.18
N ILE A 50 5.19 -15.97 -7.00
CA ILE A 50 5.53 -16.79 -5.81
C ILE A 50 4.34 -17.59 -5.26
N THR A 51 3.17 -17.52 -5.89
CA THR A 51 1.98 -18.30 -5.49
C THR A 51 2.29 -19.81 -5.46
N GLY A 52 1.82 -20.50 -4.43
CA GLY A 52 2.04 -21.95 -4.26
C GLY A 52 3.40 -22.32 -3.66
N THR A 53 4.27 -21.34 -3.39
CA THR A 53 5.52 -21.56 -2.66
C THR A 53 5.33 -21.28 -1.17
N ALA A 54 6.18 -21.86 -0.32
CA ALA A 54 6.18 -21.57 1.13
C ALA A 54 6.37 -20.06 1.40
N LYS A 55 7.28 -19.40 0.66
CA LYS A 55 7.46 -17.94 0.70
C LYS A 55 6.18 -17.19 0.33
N GLY A 56 5.50 -17.63 -0.72
CA GLY A 56 4.24 -17.03 -1.18
C GLY A 56 3.12 -17.17 -0.16
N GLU A 57 3.02 -18.29 0.54
CA GLU A 57 2.05 -18.47 1.62
C GLU A 57 2.26 -17.46 2.74
N GLN A 58 3.51 -17.24 3.17
CA GLN A 58 3.83 -16.24 4.19
C GLN A 58 3.45 -14.82 3.75
N VAL A 59 3.82 -14.44 2.53
CA VAL A 59 3.47 -13.13 1.96
C VAL A 59 1.95 -12.96 1.82
N MET A 60 1.25 -13.98 1.37
CA MET A 60 -0.22 -13.95 1.25
C MET A 60 -0.88 -13.74 2.62
N ASN A 61 -0.40 -14.42 3.66
CA ASN A 61 -0.92 -14.28 5.02
C ASN A 61 -0.63 -12.88 5.58
N ILE A 62 0.58 -12.33 5.40
CA ILE A 62 0.91 -10.96 5.81
C ILE A 62 -0.03 -9.95 5.15
N VAL A 63 -0.24 -10.05 3.84
CA VAL A 63 -1.15 -9.15 3.10
C VAL A 63 -2.61 -9.33 3.54
N ALA A 64 -3.06 -10.57 3.76
CA ALA A 64 -4.42 -10.83 4.24
C ALA A 64 -4.64 -10.26 5.64
N ASN A 65 -3.69 -10.47 6.55
CA ASN A 65 -3.73 -9.95 7.91
C ASN A 65 -3.72 -8.41 7.91
N ARG A 66 -3.00 -7.76 7.00
CA ARG A 66 -3.09 -6.30 6.84
C ARG A 66 -4.49 -5.84 6.44
N TYR A 67 -5.15 -6.53 5.52
CA TYR A 67 -6.53 -6.20 5.17
C TYR A 67 -7.50 -6.38 6.34
N PHE A 68 -7.32 -7.45 7.13
CA PHE A 68 -8.11 -7.71 8.33
C PHE A 68 -7.90 -6.64 9.41
N GLU A 69 -6.65 -6.29 9.69
CA GLU A 69 -6.30 -5.24 10.65
C GLU A 69 -6.91 -3.88 10.24
N LEU A 70 -6.80 -3.51 8.96
CA LEU A 70 -7.42 -2.29 8.45
C LEU A 70 -8.94 -2.32 8.66
N ASN A 71 -9.60 -3.44 8.36
CA ASN A 71 -11.03 -3.61 8.57
C ASN A 71 -11.41 -3.35 10.03
N ASP A 72 -10.71 -3.96 10.98
CA ASP A 72 -11.00 -3.82 12.41
C ASP A 72 -10.82 -2.37 12.89
N ILE A 73 -9.76 -1.69 12.42
CA ILE A 73 -9.52 -0.27 12.72
C ILE A 73 -10.68 0.61 12.21
N TYR A 74 -11.20 0.32 11.01
CA TYR A 74 -12.30 1.08 10.44
C TYR A 74 -13.66 0.75 11.07
N GLU A 75 -13.90 -0.51 11.45
CA GLU A 75 -15.11 -0.91 12.19
C GLU A 75 -15.19 -0.21 13.55
N GLU A 76 -14.08 -0.11 14.27
CA GLU A 76 -14.02 0.64 15.52
C GLU A 76 -14.29 2.13 15.30
N ARG A 77 -13.68 2.73 14.26
CA ARG A 77 -13.94 4.12 13.88
C ARG A 77 -15.42 4.35 13.63
N ASP A 78 -16.06 3.48 12.85
CA ASP A 78 -17.47 3.55 12.49
C ASP A 78 -18.38 3.37 13.71
N SER A 79 -18.04 2.45 14.62
CA SER A 79 -18.73 2.26 15.89
C SER A 79 -18.68 3.52 16.77
N LEU A 80 -17.51 4.12 16.94
CA LEU A 80 -17.33 5.38 17.69
C LEU A 80 -18.12 6.54 17.06
N LYS A 81 -18.12 6.64 15.72
CA LYS A 81 -18.91 7.65 15.01
C LYS A 81 -20.41 7.43 15.14
N LYS A 82 -20.86 6.18 15.15
CA LYS A 82 -22.27 5.83 15.39
C LYS A 82 -22.68 6.20 16.80
N ALA A 83 -21.86 5.91 17.82
CA ALA A 83 -22.13 6.37 19.19
C ALA A 83 -22.21 7.92 19.27
N ALA A 84 -21.31 8.61 18.57
CA ALA A 84 -21.32 10.08 18.50
C ALA A 84 -22.56 10.68 17.81
N SER A 85 -23.32 9.90 17.03
CA SER A 85 -24.48 10.44 16.29
C SER A 85 -25.63 10.88 17.21
N ALA A 86 -25.68 10.37 18.44
CA ALA A 86 -26.64 10.76 19.47
C ALA A 86 -26.33 12.13 20.11
N LEU A 87 -25.14 12.68 19.87
CA LEU A 87 -24.69 13.97 20.41
C LEU A 87 -25.08 15.11 19.45
N THR A 88 -24.99 16.35 19.93
CA THR A 88 -25.28 17.55 19.14
C THR A 88 -24.20 18.62 19.31
N GLY A 89 -24.24 19.66 18.46
CA GLY A 89 -23.34 20.81 18.54
C GLY A 89 -21.85 20.43 18.48
N ASP A 90 -21.05 21.13 19.28
CA ASP A 90 -19.59 20.94 19.29
C ASP A 90 -19.17 19.62 19.95
N VAL A 91 -19.97 19.09 20.88
CA VAL A 91 -19.71 17.79 21.51
C VAL A 91 -19.73 16.67 20.46
N LYS A 92 -20.68 16.72 19.51
CA LYS A 92 -20.70 15.79 18.37
C LYS A 92 -19.44 15.90 17.51
N LYS A 93 -19.02 17.13 17.17
CA LYS A 93 -17.83 17.36 16.34
C LYS A 93 -16.57 16.83 17.01
N GLN A 94 -16.41 17.08 18.31
CA GLN A 94 -15.27 16.60 19.09
C GLN A 94 -15.25 15.07 19.17
N ALA A 95 -16.39 14.42 19.42
CA ALA A 95 -16.48 12.96 19.43
C ALA A 95 -16.17 12.33 18.07
N GLN A 96 -16.63 12.95 16.97
CA GLN A 96 -16.29 12.49 15.61
C GLN A 96 -14.81 12.69 15.27
N ALA A 97 -14.21 13.81 15.69
CA ALA A 97 -12.78 14.06 15.53
C ALA A 97 -11.93 13.09 16.36
N PHE A 98 -12.38 12.74 17.57
CA PHE A 98 -11.76 11.72 18.40
C PHE A 98 -11.75 10.36 17.70
N ALA A 99 -12.87 9.93 17.11
CA ALA A 99 -12.94 8.68 16.36
C ALA A 99 -11.94 8.64 15.19
N GLU A 100 -11.79 9.73 14.43
CA GLU A 100 -10.79 9.82 13.36
C GLU A 100 -9.35 9.80 13.90
N SER A 101 -9.07 10.53 14.98
CA SER A 101 -7.75 10.56 15.62
C SER A 101 -7.32 9.18 16.14
N GLN A 102 -8.25 8.43 16.77
CA GLN A 102 -7.99 7.07 17.23
C GLN A 102 -7.64 6.14 16.07
N LYS A 103 -8.39 6.23 14.96
CA LYS A 103 -8.10 5.48 13.73
C LYS A 103 -6.73 5.87 13.15
N ASP A 104 -6.41 7.17 13.03
CA ASP A 104 -5.12 7.63 12.50
C ASP A 104 -3.95 7.16 13.38
N SER A 105 -4.11 7.18 14.71
CA SER A 105 -3.12 6.68 15.66
C SER A 105 -2.85 5.19 15.48
N LYS A 106 -3.90 4.38 15.26
CA LYS A 106 -3.76 2.94 15.03
C LYS A 106 -3.09 2.63 13.69
N LEU A 107 -3.52 3.29 12.61
CA LEU A 107 -2.89 3.17 11.29
C LEU A 107 -1.40 3.49 11.38
N TYR A 108 -1.02 4.60 12.03
CA TYR A 108 0.37 5.00 12.19
C TYR A 108 1.21 3.97 12.95
N ARG A 109 0.67 3.40 14.04
CA ARG A 109 1.39 2.42 14.88
C ARG A 109 1.67 1.10 14.15
N SER A 110 0.80 0.68 13.23
CA SER A 110 0.98 -0.57 12.50
C SER A 110 1.49 -0.44 11.07
N HIS A 111 1.55 0.77 10.52
CA HIS A 111 2.01 1.02 9.14
C HIS A 111 3.39 0.40 8.86
N PHE A 112 4.38 0.69 9.72
CA PHE A 112 5.76 0.24 9.50
C PHE A 112 5.96 -1.26 9.77
N ALA A 113 5.09 -1.87 10.59
CA ALA A 113 5.15 -3.31 10.86
C ALA A 113 4.86 -4.12 9.60
N PHE A 114 3.94 -3.64 8.75
CA PHE A 114 3.62 -4.31 7.49
C PHE A 114 4.83 -4.43 6.56
N ASP A 115 5.58 -3.34 6.37
CA ASP A 115 6.80 -3.35 5.54
C ASP A 115 7.90 -4.21 6.18
N ALA A 116 8.03 -4.17 7.52
CA ALA A 116 8.99 -4.98 8.25
C ALA A 116 8.71 -6.49 8.07
N ASP A 117 7.44 -6.90 8.20
CA ASP A 117 7.03 -8.30 8.03
C ASP A 117 7.26 -8.79 6.60
N LEU A 118 6.93 -7.97 5.60
CA LEU A 118 7.20 -8.29 4.20
C LEU A 118 8.71 -8.43 3.92
N SER A 119 9.55 -7.60 4.55
CA SER A 119 11.00 -7.59 4.34
C SER A 119 11.71 -8.88 4.77
N LEU A 120 11.06 -9.71 5.58
CA LEU A 120 11.55 -11.05 5.93
C LEU A 120 11.57 -12.00 4.71
N PHE A 121 10.75 -11.72 3.70
CA PHE A 121 10.58 -12.57 2.53
C PHE A 121 10.89 -11.86 1.21
N LEU A 122 10.71 -10.54 1.16
CA LEU A 122 10.72 -9.74 -0.06
C LEU A 122 11.84 -8.71 -0.03
N ASP A 123 12.43 -8.45 -1.19
CA ASP A 123 13.29 -7.27 -1.38
C ASP A 123 12.45 -5.99 -1.54
N ALA A 124 13.11 -4.83 -1.56
CA ALA A 124 12.45 -3.53 -1.66
C ALA A 124 11.59 -3.38 -2.94
N SER A 125 12.02 -3.93 -4.08
CA SER A 125 11.26 -3.86 -5.34
C SER A 125 10.02 -4.75 -5.30
N GLN A 126 10.13 -5.90 -4.63
CA GLN A 126 9.00 -6.80 -4.41
C GLN A 126 7.98 -6.17 -3.45
N ILE A 127 8.43 -5.49 -2.38
CA ILE A 127 7.55 -4.73 -1.49
C ILE A 127 6.81 -3.62 -2.26
N GLU A 128 7.50 -2.86 -3.12
CA GLU A 128 6.85 -1.86 -3.98
C GLU A 128 5.72 -2.49 -4.83
N THR A 129 5.95 -3.70 -5.36
CA THR A 129 4.93 -4.45 -6.12
C THR A 129 3.73 -4.81 -5.25
N VAL A 130 3.94 -5.22 -3.99
CA VAL A 130 2.84 -5.45 -3.04
C VAL A 130 2.00 -4.19 -2.87
N LYS A 131 2.64 -3.05 -2.59
CA LYS A 131 1.96 -1.78 -2.40
C LYS A 131 1.20 -1.34 -3.65
N ASP A 132 1.79 -1.52 -4.82
CA ASP A 132 1.15 -1.19 -6.10
C ASP A 132 -0.08 -2.05 -6.35
N VAL A 133 0.00 -3.38 -6.19
CA VAL A 133 -1.15 -4.28 -6.39
C VAL A 133 -2.28 -3.94 -5.40
N MET A 134 -1.96 -3.71 -4.12
CA MET A 134 -2.95 -3.34 -3.10
C MET A 134 -3.59 -1.97 -3.35
N THR A 135 -3.00 -1.14 -4.21
CA THR A 135 -3.48 0.20 -4.58
C THR A 135 -3.82 0.31 -6.06
N TYR A 136 -4.13 -0.81 -6.72
CA TYR A 136 -4.60 -0.90 -8.10
C TYR A 136 -3.62 -0.34 -9.14
N ASN A 137 -2.32 -0.41 -8.86
CA ASN A 137 -1.22 0.09 -9.69
C ASN A 137 -1.37 1.57 -10.09
N VAL A 138 -2.07 2.37 -9.27
CA VAL A 138 -2.43 3.75 -9.62
C VAL A 138 -1.19 4.65 -9.78
N VAL A 139 -0.08 4.36 -9.08
CA VAL A 139 1.20 5.06 -9.28
C VAL A 139 1.64 4.95 -10.74
N LYS A 140 1.82 3.73 -11.23
CA LYS A 140 2.27 3.48 -12.61
C LYS A 140 1.29 4.06 -13.63
N VAL A 141 0.00 3.73 -13.50
CA VAL A 141 -1.05 4.19 -14.43
C VAL A 141 -1.09 5.72 -14.51
N THR A 142 -1.00 6.41 -13.37
CA THR A 142 -1.05 7.87 -13.34
C THR A 142 0.24 8.48 -13.87
N TYR A 143 1.39 7.93 -13.51
CA TYR A 143 2.70 8.42 -13.97
C TYR A 143 2.84 8.32 -15.49
N ASP A 144 2.49 7.16 -16.05
CA ASP A 144 2.53 6.92 -17.49
C ASP A 144 1.58 7.88 -18.22
N ALA A 145 0.34 8.03 -17.74
CA ALA A 145 -0.63 8.95 -18.34
C ALA A 145 -0.15 10.40 -18.28
N GLN A 146 0.52 10.82 -17.20
CA GLN A 146 1.06 12.17 -17.08
C GLN A 146 2.21 12.42 -18.05
N CYS A 147 3.11 11.45 -18.22
CA CYS A 147 4.22 11.51 -19.17
C CYS A 147 3.74 11.48 -20.63
N ASP A 148 2.68 10.73 -20.92
CA ASP A 148 2.08 10.65 -22.25
C ASP A 148 1.26 11.89 -22.60
N MET A 149 0.57 12.48 -21.62
CA MET A 149 -0.15 13.74 -21.77
C MET A 149 0.79 14.91 -22.01
N ILE A 150 1.91 14.97 -21.27
CA ILE A 150 2.90 16.04 -21.37
C ILE A 150 4.28 15.44 -21.65
N PRO A 151 4.59 15.11 -22.92
CA PRO A 151 5.86 14.46 -23.28
C PRO A 151 7.09 15.35 -23.03
N THR A 152 6.87 16.67 -22.92
CA THR A 152 7.89 17.70 -22.68
C THR A 152 8.27 17.85 -21.21
N LEU A 153 7.68 17.07 -20.29
CA LEU A 153 8.08 17.08 -18.88
C LEU A 153 9.58 16.84 -18.73
N THR A 154 10.22 17.72 -17.96
CA THR A 154 11.63 17.61 -17.58
C THR A 154 11.87 16.42 -16.64
N ALA A 155 13.13 16.02 -16.50
CA ALA A 155 13.50 14.93 -15.58
C ALA A 155 13.15 15.25 -14.11
N GLU A 156 13.34 16.50 -13.69
CA GLU A 156 12.98 16.99 -12.35
C GLU A 156 11.47 16.87 -12.10
N GLU A 157 10.65 17.32 -13.06
CA GLU A 157 9.19 17.26 -12.93
C GLU A 157 8.69 15.81 -12.88
N LYS A 158 9.25 14.93 -13.70
CA LYS A 158 8.94 13.49 -13.67
C LYS A 158 9.28 12.88 -12.30
N ALA A 159 10.45 13.19 -11.75
CA ALA A 159 10.85 12.73 -10.42
C ALA A 159 9.90 13.25 -9.33
N GLN A 160 9.51 14.52 -9.38
CA GLN A 160 8.59 15.12 -8.41
C GLN A 160 7.18 14.51 -8.48
N ILE A 161 6.67 14.27 -9.70
CA ILE A 161 5.39 13.59 -9.92
C ILE A 161 5.45 12.18 -9.32
N LEU A 162 6.49 11.42 -9.65
CA LEU A 162 6.64 10.05 -9.14
C LEU A 162 6.74 10.02 -7.61
N ALA A 163 7.51 10.94 -7.02
CA ALA A 163 7.65 11.06 -5.56
C ALA A 163 6.29 11.31 -4.88
N TRP A 164 5.49 12.24 -5.40
CA TRP A 164 4.15 12.51 -4.86
C TRP A 164 3.17 11.36 -5.07
N LEU A 165 3.26 10.62 -6.19
CA LEU A 165 2.43 9.44 -6.39
C LEU A 165 2.80 8.31 -5.41
N LYS A 166 4.10 8.13 -5.13
CA LYS A 166 4.55 7.18 -4.10
C LYS A 166 4.10 7.60 -2.70
N GLU A 167 4.21 8.88 -2.36
CA GLU A 167 3.68 9.43 -1.10
C GLU A 167 2.16 9.17 -0.98
N ALA A 168 1.40 9.41 -2.06
CA ALA A 168 -0.03 9.14 -2.10
C ALA A 168 -0.36 7.65 -1.86
N ARG A 169 0.49 6.74 -2.36
CA ARG A 169 0.33 5.30 -2.21
C ARG A 169 0.45 4.87 -0.75
N GLU A 170 1.32 5.48 0.05
CA GLU A 170 1.46 5.19 1.48
C GLU A 170 0.18 5.56 2.27
N PHE A 171 -0.56 6.59 1.84
CA PHE A 171 -1.89 6.87 2.40
C PHE A 171 -2.98 5.95 1.82
N ALA A 172 -2.88 5.60 0.55
CA ALA A 172 -3.88 4.80 -0.12
C ALA A 172 -3.85 3.33 0.34
N ILE A 173 -2.68 2.75 0.64
CA ILE A 173 -2.60 1.34 1.04
C ILE A 173 -3.41 1.07 2.32
N ASP A 174 -3.47 2.06 3.20
CA ASP A 174 -4.17 2.04 4.49
C ASP A 174 -5.64 2.44 4.40
N ALA A 175 -6.15 2.81 3.23
CA ALA A 175 -7.52 3.31 3.11
C ALA A 175 -8.58 2.19 3.04
N GLU A 176 -9.73 2.42 3.69
CA GLU A 176 -10.80 1.42 3.95
C GLU A 176 -11.38 0.73 2.71
N SER A 177 -11.38 1.40 1.55
CA SER A 177 -12.11 0.96 0.37
C SER A 177 -11.48 1.48 -0.92
N SER A 178 -11.81 0.84 -2.05
CA SER A 178 -11.37 1.28 -3.38
C SER A 178 -11.62 2.78 -3.61
N LYS A 179 -12.81 3.26 -3.24
CA LYS A 179 -13.17 4.68 -3.34
C LYS A 179 -12.19 5.55 -2.53
N LYS A 180 -11.92 5.21 -1.26
CA LYS A 180 -10.98 5.95 -0.42
C LYS A 180 -9.54 5.90 -0.90
N LYS A 181 -9.11 4.77 -1.48
CA LYS A 181 -7.81 4.66 -2.15
C LYS A 181 -7.69 5.67 -3.29
N HIS A 182 -8.70 5.72 -4.16
CA HIS A 182 -8.73 6.69 -5.27
C HIS A 182 -8.85 8.14 -4.79
N GLU A 183 -9.58 8.42 -3.70
CA GLU A 183 -9.64 9.76 -3.09
C GLU A 183 -8.26 10.21 -2.57
N ALA A 184 -7.48 9.32 -1.97
CA ALA A 184 -6.11 9.62 -1.52
C ALA A 184 -5.23 10.05 -2.71
N PHE A 185 -5.20 9.26 -3.79
CA PHE A 185 -4.50 9.64 -5.02
C PHE A 185 -5.04 10.92 -5.64
N GLY A 186 -6.36 11.14 -5.60
CA GLY A 186 -7.01 12.34 -6.16
C GLY A 186 -6.46 13.65 -5.59
N LYS A 187 -6.18 13.70 -4.29
CA LYS A 187 -5.55 14.86 -3.64
C LYS A 187 -4.17 15.16 -4.24
N TYR A 188 -3.36 14.14 -4.46
CA TYR A 188 -2.02 14.27 -5.04
C TYR A 188 -2.05 14.58 -6.53
N LYS A 189 -3.02 14.04 -7.28
CA LYS A 189 -3.26 14.45 -8.68
C LYS A 189 -3.61 15.94 -8.78
N GLY A 190 -4.42 16.45 -7.85
CA GLY A 190 -4.66 17.90 -7.73
C GLY A 190 -3.40 18.70 -7.43
N ARG A 191 -2.55 18.21 -6.51
CA ARG A 191 -1.24 18.82 -6.20
C ARG A 191 -0.32 18.86 -7.43
N ILE A 192 -0.23 17.76 -8.18
CA ILE A 192 0.53 17.66 -9.43
C ILE A 192 0.04 18.67 -10.47
N ASN A 193 -1.28 18.76 -10.68
CA ASN A 193 -1.86 19.73 -11.62
C ASN A 193 -1.51 21.16 -11.23
N ASN A 194 -1.64 21.51 -9.94
CA ASN A 194 -1.28 22.84 -9.45
C ASN A 194 0.22 23.15 -9.62
N TYR A 195 1.08 22.16 -9.41
CA TYR A 195 2.53 22.28 -9.60
C TYR A 195 2.88 22.56 -11.07
N LEU A 196 2.32 21.79 -12.00
CA LEU A 196 2.60 21.96 -13.43
C LEU A 196 2.04 23.27 -13.98
N SER A 197 0.82 23.66 -13.59
CA SER A 197 0.26 24.96 -13.99
C SER A 197 1.15 26.13 -13.53
N LYS A 198 1.71 26.06 -12.31
CA LYS A 198 2.65 27.07 -11.80
C LYS A 198 3.98 27.13 -12.57
N ARG A 199 4.34 26.05 -13.26
CA ARG A 199 5.54 25.97 -14.10
C ARG A 199 5.29 26.34 -15.56
N GLY A 200 4.08 26.82 -15.87
CA GLY A 200 3.73 27.38 -17.18
C GLY A 200 3.04 26.38 -18.13
N TYR A 201 2.79 25.14 -17.71
CA TYR A 201 2.02 24.21 -18.53
C TYR A 201 0.55 24.63 -18.61
N ASN A 202 0.02 24.71 -19.83
CA ASN A 202 -1.42 24.87 -20.06
C ASN A 202 -2.07 23.49 -20.12
N LEU A 203 -2.51 22.98 -18.97
CA LEU A 203 -3.05 21.62 -18.85
C LEU A 203 -4.28 21.35 -19.72
N THR A 204 -5.07 22.38 -20.05
CA THR A 204 -6.19 22.24 -20.99
C THR A 204 -5.69 21.94 -22.39
N LYS A 205 -4.74 22.73 -22.90
CA LYS A 205 -4.13 22.51 -24.21
C LYS A 205 -3.36 21.19 -24.29
N GLU A 206 -2.64 20.82 -23.23
CA GLU A 206 -1.95 19.54 -23.16
C GLU A 206 -2.92 18.36 -23.25
N ARG A 207 -4.08 18.45 -22.58
CA ARG A 207 -5.13 17.42 -22.66
C ARG A 207 -5.77 17.34 -24.04
N GLU A 208 -6.04 18.47 -24.68
CA GLU A 208 -6.56 18.51 -26.06
C GLU A 208 -5.58 17.86 -27.03
N ALA A 209 -4.31 18.28 -27.00
CA ALA A 209 -3.26 17.71 -27.83
C ALA A 209 -3.05 16.21 -27.55
N TRP A 210 -3.14 15.79 -26.29
CA TRP A 210 -3.06 14.39 -25.90
C TRP A 210 -4.22 13.58 -26.47
N ALA A 211 -5.46 14.07 -26.39
CA ALA A 211 -6.63 13.41 -26.97
C ALA A 211 -6.47 13.18 -28.48
N GLU A 212 -5.98 14.18 -29.21
CA GLU A 212 -5.68 14.03 -30.64
C GLU A 212 -4.59 12.97 -30.89
N ARG A 213 -3.50 12.96 -30.09
CA ARG A 213 -2.46 11.93 -30.19
C ARG A 213 -3.00 10.52 -29.89
N VAL A 214 -3.85 10.39 -28.88
CA VAL A 214 -4.47 9.10 -28.50
C VAL A 214 -5.40 8.60 -29.60
N LYS A 215 -6.22 9.48 -30.17
CA LYS A 215 -7.11 9.16 -31.30
C LYS A 215 -6.31 8.76 -32.54
N ALA A 216 -5.23 9.47 -32.85
CA ALA A 216 -4.37 9.18 -34.00
C ALA A 216 -3.71 7.79 -33.93
N ARG A 217 -3.42 7.28 -32.72
CA ARG A 217 -2.90 5.93 -32.50
C ARG A 217 -3.98 4.86 -32.27
N GLY A 218 -5.25 5.19 -32.53
CA GLY A 218 -6.39 4.26 -32.43
C GLY A 218 -6.86 3.95 -31.01
N GLY A 219 -6.46 4.74 -30.01
CA GLY A 219 -6.88 4.59 -28.62
C GLY A 219 -8.09 5.45 -28.26
N THR A 220 -8.63 5.21 -27.08
CA THR A 220 -9.66 6.05 -26.43
C THR A 220 -9.17 6.48 -25.05
N LEU A 221 -9.44 7.74 -24.70
CA LEU A 221 -9.15 8.30 -23.38
C LEU A 221 -10.16 7.85 -22.32
#